data_AF-A0A0K3BM90-F1
#
_entry.id   AF-A0A0K3BM90-F1
#
_cell.length_a   1.000
_cell.length_b   1.000
_cell.length_c   1.000
_cell.angle_alpha   90.00
_cell.angle_beta   90.00
_cell.angle_gamma   90.00
#
_symmetry.space_group_name_H-M   'P 1'
#
loop_
_entity.id
_entity.type
_entity.pdbx_description
1 polymer ?
#
loop_
_entity_poly.entity_id
_entity_poly.type
_entity_poly.pdbx_seq_one_letter_code
_entity_poly.pdbx_strand_id
1 'polypeptide(L)'
;MPVRSPSGAAAEPPDKSLPVPISAYVVDCAVYVDGIRLPGRWSHDQAIAEVRRREQGFVWIGLHEPAAEQIQGIADTYGLHELAVEDAVVAHQRPKLDRYDSMLFTVLKTVHYVAHESPTRANEIVETGEIMAFSARISS
;
A
#
# COMPACT_ATOMS: atom_id res chain seq x y z
N MET A 1 52.19 -32.74 -7.23
CA MET A 1 51.45 -32.43 -5.99
C MET A 1 50.30 -31.48 -6.37
N PRO A 2 49.02 -31.87 -6.25
CA PRO A 2 47.91 -30.98 -6.55
C PRO A 2 47.59 -30.11 -5.32
N VAL A 3 47.47 -28.79 -5.50
CA VAL A 3 46.91 -27.91 -4.48
C VAL A 3 45.39 -27.93 -4.62
N ARG A 4 44.71 -28.35 -3.54
CA ARG A 4 43.25 -28.41 -3.39
C ARG A 4 42.67 -26.99 -3.42
N SER A 5 41.57 -26.82 -4.16
CA SER A 5 40.68 -25.66 -4.02
C SER A 5 40.09 -25.60 -2.61
N PRO A 6 40.00 -24.42 -1.96
CA PRO A 6 39.15 -24.28 -0.80
C PRO A 6 37.68 -24.21 -1.25
N SER A 7 36.92 -25.21 -0.83
CA SER A 7 35.47 -25.10 -0.68
C SER A 7 35.19 -24.19 0.51
N GLY A 8 34.45 -23.11 0.30
CA GLY A 8 34.08 -22.15 1.33
C GLY A 8 32.65 -21.68 1.10
N ALA A 9 31.75 -22.24 1.91
CA ALA A 9 30.35 -21.91 2.17
C ALA A 9 29.71 -20.81 1.30
N ALA A 10 28.68 -21.20 0.54
CA ALA A 10 27.67 -20.26 0.08
C ALA A 10 27.12 -19.51 1.30
N ALA A 11 27.30 -18.21 1.34
CA ALA A 11 26.71 -17.34 2.35
C ALA A 11 25.19 -17.53 2.31
N GLU A 12 24.63 -17.90 3.45
CA GLU A 12 23.18 -17.95 3.67
C GLU A 12 22.62 -16.55 3.38
N PRO A 13 21.57 -16.41 2.54
CA PRO A 13 21.05 -15.11 2.19
C PRO A 13 20.57 -14.39 3.46
N PRO A 14 20.78 -13.06 3.57
CA PRO A 14 20.40 -12.33 4.77
C PRO A 14 18.90 -12.51 5.02
N ASP A 15 18.58 -12.89 6.26
CA ASP A 15 17.24 -12.92 6.80
C ASP A 15 16.56 -11.57 6.53
N LYS A 16 15.57 -11.55 5.64
CA LYS A 16 14.77 -10.36 5.31
C LYS A 16 13.75 -10.10 6.43
N SER A 17 14.16 -10.13 7.68
CA SER A 17 13.32 -9.67 8.77
C SER A 17 13.20 -8.15 8.66
N LEU A 18 12.03 -7.70 8.21
CA LEU A 18 11.72 -6.29 8.03
C LEU A 18 11.87 -5.55 9.36
N PRO A 19 12.69 -4.49 9.46
CA PRO A 19 13.04 -3.85 10.73
C PRO A 19 11.92 -3.00 11.34
N VAL A 20 10.72 -2.95 10.74
CA VAL A 20 9.61 -2.12 11.19
C VAL A 20 8.31 -2.93 11.22
N PRO A 21 7.56 -2.95 12.34
CA PRO A 21 6.28 -3.64 12.40
C PRO A 21 5.29 -3.01 11.41
N ILE A 22 4.46 -3.85 10.80
CA ILE A 22 3.41 -3.47 9.84
C ILE A 22 2.52 -2.32 10.36
N SER A 23 2.39 -2.21 11.68
CA SER A 23 1.63 -1.15 12.37
C SER A 23 2.17 0.28 12.20
N ALA A 24 3.40 0.50 11.74
CA ALA A 24 3.97 1.85 11.67
C ALA A 24 3.47 2.66 10.47
N TYR A 25 3.07 2.00 9.38
CA TYR A 25 2.64 2.63 8.13
C TYR A 25 1.17 2.32 7.79
N VAL A 26 0.58 1.27 8.37
CA VAL A 26 -0.86 1.01 8.28
C VAL A 26 -1.60 1.91 9.27
N VAL A 27 -2.29 2.92 8.75
CA VAL A 27 -3.09 3.86 9.57
C VAL A 27 -4.51 3.40 9.81
N ASP A 28 -5.07 2.56 8.92
CA ASP A 28 -6.37 1.94 9.11
C ASP A 28 -6.46 0.58 8.39
N CYS A 29 -7.15 -0.38 9.00
CA CYS A 29 -7.50 -1.65 8.35
C CYS A 29 -8.90 -2.06 8.81
N ALA A 30 -9.81 -2.24 7.86
CA ALA A 30 -11.22 -2.44 8.14
C ALA A 30 -11.88 -3.36 7.11
N VAL A 31 -12.83 -4.16 7.58
CA VAL A 31 -13.73 -4.93 6.72
C VAL A 31 -15.05 -4.18 6.60
N TYR A 32 -15.55 -4.06 5.38
CA TYR A 32 -16.87 -3.52 5.08
C TYR A 32 -17.74 -4.58 4.44
N VAL A 33 -18.98 -4.70 4.91
CA VAL A 33 -20.00 -5.61 4.39
C VAL A 33 -21.27 -4.82 4.17
N ASP A 34 -21.82 -4.85 2.95
CA ASP A 34 -23.00 -4.07 2.56
C ASP A 34 -22.87 -2.57 2.88
N GLY A 35 -21.66 -2.03 2.71
CA GLY A 35 -21.32 -0.64 3.04
C GLY A 35 -21.13 -0.34 4.53
N ILE A 36 -21.29 -1.33 5.41
CA ILE A 36 -21.17 -1.18 6.86
C ILE A 36 -19.81 -1.68 7.33
N ARG A 37 -19.08 -0.84 8.08
CA ARG A 37 -17.82 -1.21 8.71
C ARG A 37 -18.06 -2.23 9.83
N LEU A 38 -17.41 -3.38 9.77
CA LEU A 38 -17.44 -4.35 10.85
C LEU A 38 -16.65 -3.82 12.07
N PRO A 39 -17.12 -4.08 13.31
CA PRO A 39 -16.41 -3.65 14.51
C PRO A 39 -15.09 -4.40 14.69
N GLY A 40 -14.19 -3.81 15.49
CA GLY A 40 -12.92 -4.42 15.87
C GLY A 40 -11.70 -3.83 15.15
N ARG A 41 -10.53 -4.33 15.53
CA ARG A 41 -9.25 -4.05 14.87
C ARG A 41 -8.88 -5.28 14.06
N TRP A 42 -8.47 -5.06 12.82
CA TRP A 42 -8.09 -6.11 11.90
C TRP A 42 -6.63 -5.94 11.53
N SER A 43 -5.88 -7.04 11.51
CA SER A 43 -4.71 -7.12 10.63
C SER A 43 -5.18 -7.41 9.21
N HIS A 44 -4.34 -7.11 8.21
CA HIS A 44 -4.73 -7.26 6.81
C HIS A 44 -4.99 -8.73 6.43
N ASP A 45 -4.26 -9.68 7.00
CA ASP A 45 -4.47 -11.13 6.84
C ASP A 45 -5.81 -11.59 7.45
N GLN A 46 -6.19 -11.07 8.61
CA GLN A 46 -7.49 -11.37 9.22
C GLN A 46 -8.64 -10.78 8.40
N ALA A 47 -8.47 -9.56 7.89
CA ALA A 47 -9.49 -8.87 7.12
C ALA A 47 -9.81 -9.59 5.81
N ILE A 48 -8.77 -10.02 5.06
CA ILE A 48 -8.97 -10.76 3.80
C ILE A 48 -9.59 -12.14 4.05
N ALA A 49 -9.18 -12.83 5.12
CA ALA A 49 -9.75 -14.11 5.51
C ALA A 49 -11.24 -13.98 5.85
N GLU A 50 -11.63 -12.90 6.54
CA GLU A 50 -13.02 -12.65 6.89
C GLU A 50 -13.90 -12.36 5.66
N VAL A 51 -13.42 -11.54 4.72
CA VAL A 51 -14.17 -11.28 3.47
C VAL A 51 -14.32 -12.55 2.64
N ARG A 52 -13.26 -13.36 2.52
CA ARG A 52 -13.33 -14.67 1.83
C ARG A 52 -14.31 -15.61 2.52
N ARG A 53 -14.26 -15.72 3.85
CA ARG A 53 -15.17 -16.57 4.64
C ARG A 53 -16.64 -16.18 4.46
N ARG A 54 -16.93 -14.90 4.28
CA ARG A 54 -18.30 -14.40 4.07
C ARG A 54 -18.72 -14.45 2.60
N GLU A 55 -17.77 -14.59 1.67
CA GLU A 55 -17.99 -14.43 0.23
C GLU A 55 -18.61 -13.07 -0.15
N GLN A 56 -18.48 -12.06 0.72
CA GLN A 56 -19.05 -10.73 0.54
C GLN A 56 -18.22 -9.67 1.28
N GLY A 57 -18.27 -8.44 0.77
CA GLY A 57 -17.60 -7.29 1.35
C GLY A 57 -16.27 -6.94 0.70
N PHE A 58 -15.58 -5.96 1.28
CA PHE A 58 -14.25 -5.55 0.85
C PHE A 58 -13.39 -5.18 2.06
N VAL A 59 -12.07 -5.21 1.87
CA VAL A 59 -11.12 -4.69 2.85
C VAL A 59 -10.67 -3.30 2.44
N TRP A 60 -10.69 -2.37 3.38
CA TRP A 60 -10.07 -1.06 3.27
C TRP A 60 -8.77 -1.05 4.06
N ILE A 61 -7.66 -0.71 3.39
CA ILE A 61 -6.36 -0.53 4.03
C ILE A 61 -5.86 0.88 3.72
N GLY A 62 -5.65 1.68 4.76
CA GLY A 62 -4.99 2.98 4.66
C GLY A 62 -3.51 2.83 4.98
N LEU A 63 -2.64 3.25 4.04
CA LEU A 63 -1.19 3.31 4.23
C LEU A 63 -0.73 4.76 4.22
N HIS A 64 0.18 5.12 5.12
CA HIS A 64 0.83 6.42 5.16
C HIS A 64 2.31 6.27 4.82
N GLU A 65 2.71 6.84 3.68
CA GLU A 65 4.10 6.85 3.18
C GLU A 65 4.82 5.49 3.34
N PRO A 66 4.25 4.37 2.83
CA PRO A 66 4.86 3.07 2.99
C PRO A 66 6.15 2.96 2.17
N ALA A 67 7.17 2.30 2.73
CA ALA A 67 8.33 1.85 1.97
C ALA A 67 7.97 0.70 1.02
N ALA A 68 8.85 0.44 0.03
CA ALA A 68 8.63 -0.61 -0.98
C ALA A 68 8.41 -1.99 -0.34
N GLU A 69 9.23 -2.35 0.65
CA GLU A 69 9.16 -3.65 1.30
C GLU A 69 7.90 -3.80 2.16
N GLN A 70 7.37 -2.68 2.66
CA GLN A 70 6.17 -2.62 3.48
C GLN A 70 4.91 -2.86 2.65
N ILE A 71 4.81 -2.21 1.49
CA ILE A 71 3.69 -2.43 0.57
C ILE A 71 3.74 -3.82 -0.08
N GLN A 72 4.92 -4.42 -0.24
CA GLN A 72 5.06 -5.75 -0.83
C GLN A 72 4.34 -6.84 -0.01
N GLY A 73 4.43 -6.83 1.32
CA GLY A 73 3.74 -7.83 2.15
C GLY A 73 2.21 -7.78 2.02
N ILE A 74 1.67 -6.57 1.82
CA ILE A 74 0.26 -6.37 1.52
C ILE A 74 -0.04 -6.81 0.09
N ALA A 75 0.81 -6.46 -0.87
CA ALA A 75 0.68 -6.86 -2.26
C ALA A 75 0.57 -8.39 -2.41
N ASP A 76 1.45 -9.13 -1.75
CA ASP A 76 1.47 -10.59 -1.77
C ASP A 76 0.18 -11.18 -1.16
N THR A 77 -0.31 -10.58 -0.07
CA THR A 77 -1.54 -11.03 0.62
C THR A 77 -2.79 -10.81 -0.24
N TYR A 78 -2.83 -9.71 -0.99
CA TYR A 78 -4.00 -9.27 -1.77
C TYR A 78 -3.91 -9.59 -3.27
N GLY A 79 -2.77 -10.13 -3.73
CA GLY A 79 -2.52 -10.40 -5.14
C GLY A 79 -2.42 -9.13 -5.98
N LEU A 80 -1.82 -8.06 -5.44
CA LEU A 80 -1.60 -6.83 -6.19
C LEU A 80 -0.51 -7.05 -7.25
N HIS A 81 -0.69 -6.47 -8.43
CA HIS A 81 0.27 -6.60 -9.52
C HIS A 81 1.58 -5.88 -9.18
N GLU A 82 2.73 -6.53 -9.41
CA GLU A 82 4.07 -6.00 -9.05
C GLU A 82 4.33 -4.60 -9.63
N LEU A 83 4.05 -4.39 -10.92
CA LEU A 83 4.15 -3.05 -11.54
C LEU A 83 3.27 -1.99 -10.89
N ALA A 84 2.11 -2.35 -10.34
CA ALA A 84 1.24 -1.40 -9.66
C ALA A 84 1.83 -1.01 -8.29
N VAL A 85 2.50 -1.95 -7.62
CA VAL A 85 3.24 -1.69 -6.37
C VAL A 85 4.44 -0.77 -6.63
N GLU A 86 5.23 -1.07 -7.67
CA GLU A 86 6.35 -0.22 -8.10
C GLU A 86 5.87 1.21 -8.36
N ASP A 87 4.77 1.36 -9.10
CA ASP A 87 4.17 2.66 -9.40
C ASP A 87 3.74 3.46 -8.15
N ALA A 88 3.32 2.78 -7.07
CA ALA A 88 2.96 3.45 -5.82
C ALA A 88 4.16 3.84 -4.96
N VAL A 89 5.30 3.17 -5.13
CA VAL A 89 6.56 3.56 -4.48
C VAL A 89 7.18 4.75 -5.22
N VAL A 90 7.05 4.78 -6.55
CA VAL A 90 7.48 5.91 -7.39
C VAL A 90 6.44 7.02 -7.32
N ALA A 91 6.41 7.73 -6.18
CA ALA A 91 5.50 8.86 -5.92
C ALA A 91 5.61 10.00 -6.95
N HIS A 92 4.64 10.92 -6.93
CA HIS A 92 4.55 12.11 -7.81
C HIS A 92 4.21 11.83 -9.28
N GLN A 93 3.48 10.74 -9.54
CA GLN A 93 2.94 10.52 -10.87
C GLN A 93 1.89 11.57 -11.25
N ARG A 94 1.66 11.76 -12.56
CA ARG A 94 0.50 12.53 -13.04
C ARG A 94 -0.79 11.81 -12.66
N PRO A 95 -1.90 12.52 -12.40
CA PRO A 95 -3.20 11.87 -12.21
C PRO A 95 -3.48 10.89 -13.35
N LYS A 96 -3.82 9.64 -13.00
CA LYS A 96 -4.02 8.56 -13.96
C LYS A 96 -4.94 7.48 -13.40
N LEU A 97 -5.49 6.67 -14.31
CA LEU A 97 -6.24 5.45 -14.02
C LEU A 97 -5.70 4.36 -14.95
N ASP A 98 -5.00 3.39 -14.38
CA ASP A 98 -4.41 2.26 -15.10
C ASP A 98 -5.07 0.96 -14.64
N ARG A 99 -5.21 0.01 -15.57
CA ARG A 99 -5.72 -1.33 -15.29
C ARG A 99 -4.62 -2.37 -15.44
N TYR A 100 -4.40 -3.14 -14.39
CA TYR A 100 -3.50 -4.30 -14.35
C TYR A 100 -4.34 -5.54 -14.08
N ASP A 101 -4.54 -6.38 -15.10
CA ASP A 101 -5.43 -7.56 -15.02
C ASP A 101 -6.83 -7.23 -14.47
N SER A 102 -7.11 -7.67 -13.24
CA SER A 102 -8.38 -7.48 -12.52
C SER A 102 -8.32 -6.36 -11.48
N MET A 103 -7.24 -5.58 -11.48
CA MET A 103 -6.93 -4.52 -10.54
C MET A 103 -6.88 -3.17 -11.25
N LEU A 104 -7.39 -2.13 -10.59
CA LEU A 104 -7.28 -0.74 -11.00
C LEU A 104 -6.32 -0.02 -10.06
N PHE A 105 -5.42 0.77 -10.65
CA PHE A 105 -4.55 1.69 -9.96
C PHE A 105 -4.95 3.12 -10.33
N THR A 106 -5.16 3.96 -9.32
CA THR A 106 -5.56 5.36 -9.52
C THR A 106 -4.62 6.28 -8.76
N VAL A 107 -4.15 7.33 -9.43
CA VAL A 107 -3.43 8.45 -8.82
C VAL A 107 -4.33 9.67 -8.84
N LEU A 108 -4.63 10.21 -7.65
CA LEU A 108 -5.44 11.40 -7.45
C LEU A 108 -4.56 12.51 -6.87
N LYS A 109 -4.77 13.74 -7.32
CA LYS A 109 -4.17 14.93 -6.69
C LYS A 109 -5.23 15.62 -5.84
N THR A 110 -4.89 15.89 -4.59
CA THR A 110 -5.74 16.65 -3.68
C THR A 110 -5.27 18.10 -3.66
N VAL A 111 -6.21 19.01 -3.43
CA VAL A 111 -5.97 20.44 -3.38
C VAL A 111 -6.65 20.97 -2.13
N HIS A 112 -5.90 21.58 -1.23
CA HIS A 112 -6.38 22.19 0.00
C HIS A 112 -6.11 23.68 -0.02
N TYR A 113 -7.17 24.48 0.16
CA TYR A 113 -7.08 25.94 0.19
C TYR A 113 -6.68 26.43 1.58
N VAL A 114 -5.59 27.17 1.70
CA VAL A 114 -5.13 27.75 2.97
C VAL A 114 -5.40 29.26 2.99
N ALA A 115 -6.46 29.66 3.67
CA ALA A 115 -6.80 31.07 3.85
C ALA A 115 -5.76 31.79 4.72
N HIS A 116 -5.36 33.00 4.32
CA HIS A 116 -4.45 33.85 5.09
C HIS A 116 -5.18 35.14 5.51
N GLU A 117 -4.99 35.60 6.74
CA GLU A 117 -5.74 36.73 7.33
C GLU A 117 -5.38 38.12 6.77
N SER A 118 -4.39 38.26 5.88
CA SER A 118 -3.93 39.57 5.40
C SER A 118 -4.05 39.77 3.88
N PRO A 119 -4.85 40.75 3.40
CA PRO A 119 -5.04 41.05 1.99
C PRO A 119 -3.82 41.69 1.30
N THR A 120 -2.75 42.02 2.03
CA THR A 120 -1.51 42.61 1.45
C THR A 120 -0.41 41.58 1.17
N ARG A 121 -0.65 40.29 1.45
CA ARG A 121 0.20 39.15 1.03
C ARG A 121 -0.65 37.99 0.46
N ALA A 122 -1.76 38.30 -0.20
CA ALA A 122 -2.70 37.32 -0.71
C ALA A 122 -2.23 36.68 -2.02
N ASN A 123 -1.11 35.95 -1.99
CA ASN A 123 -0.88 34.87 -2.94
C ASN A 123 -1.48 33.63 -2.29
N GLU A 124 -2.68 33.25 -2.72
CA GLU A 124 -3.39 32.07 -2.24
C GLU A 124 -2.45 30.86 -2.23
N ILE A 125 -2.09 30.39 -1.03
CA ILE A 125 -1.21 29.25 -0.87
C ILE A 125 -2.09 28.02 -0.96
N VAL A 126 -1.93 27.29 -2.05
CA VAL A 126 -2.58 26.00 -2.28
C VAL A 126 -1.64 24.91 -1.82
N GLU A 127 -2.10 24.08 -0.89
CA GLU A 127 -1.41 22.84 -0.55
C GLU A 127 -1.93 21.74 -1.49
N THR A 128 -1.01 20.98 -2.07
CA THR A 128 -1.36 19.83 -2.91
C THR A 128 -0.89 18.54 -2.26
N GLY A 129 -1.69 17.49 -2.40
CA GLY A 129 -1.36 16.15 -1.94
C GLY A 129 -1.58 15.13 -3.04
N GLU A 130 -1.26 13.87 -2.72
CA GLU A 130 -1.42 12.74 -3.61
C GLU A 130 -2.09 11.59 -2.86
N ILE A 131 -3.06 10.94 -3.52
CA ILE A 131 -3.65 9.69 -3.05
C ILE A 131 -3.46 8.65 -4.14
N MET A 132 -2.87 7.53 -3.77
CA MET A 132 -2.71 6.37 -4.62
C MET A 132 -3.64 5.26 -4.13
N ALA A 133 -4.49 4.74 -5.01
CA ALA A 133 -5.52 3.78 -4.65
C ALA A 133 -5.46 2.55 -5.54
N PHE A 134 -5.53 1.40 -4.89
CA PHE A 134 -5.65 0.09 -5.51
C PHE A 134 -7.04 -0.47 -5.26
N SER A 135 -7.72 -0.92 -6.31
CA SER A 135 -8.98 -1.65 -6.18
C SER A 135 -8.91 -2.92 -7.01
N ALA A 136 -9.16 -4.05 -6.36
CA ALA A 136 -9.08 -5.37 -6.99
C ALA A 136 -10.21 -6.25 -6.46
N ARG A 137 -10.61 -7.24 -7.26
CA ARG A 137 -11.58 -8.23 -6.82
C ARG A 137 -10.91 -9.22 -5.89
N ILE A 138 -11.50 -9.45 -4.71
CA ILE A 138 -11.08 -10.52 -3.83
C ILE A 138 -11.58 -11.84 -4.44
N SER A 139 -10.65 -12.66 -4.92
CA SER A 139 -10.95 -14.01 -5.38
C SER A 139 -11.16 -14.94 -4.17
N SER A 140 -12.17 -15.81 -4.28
CA SER A 140 -12.52 -16.86 -3.32
C SER A 140 -11.40 -17.89 -3.17
#